data_AF-A0A2N7QRQ0-F1
#
_entry.id   AF-A0A2N7QRQ0-F1
#
_cell.length_a   1.000
_cell.length_b   1.000
_cell.length_c   1.000
_cell.angle_alpha   90.00
_cell.angle_beta   90.00
_cell.angle_gamma   90.00
#
_symmetry.space_group_name_H-M   'P 1'
#
loop_
_entity.id
_entity.type
_entity.pdbx_description
1 polymer ?
#
loop_
_entity_poly.entity_id
_entity_poly.type
_entity_poly.pdbx_seq_one_letter_code
_entity_poly.pdbx_strand_id
1 'polypeptide(L)'
;MKKTSIVLLGLLASVAHAAEPKCSSQTLNEHTGELCVTGAPFQHDYYALKVDRALIFVLPDDYVEDVALTHSVPVDAGVEFPLSVQGSPTVKISGGCTPISEPQQMGSKTVHVEVGRTCSFTWGSVDILKGLKVTSE
;
A
#
# COMPACT_ATOMS: atom_id res chain seq x y z
N MET A 1 54.67 18.45 -32.61
CA MET A 1 53.97 17.51 -31.71
C MET A 1 52.59 18.09 -31.41
N LYS A 2 51.52 17.55 -32.01
CA LYS A 2 50.13 18.00 -31.78
C LYS A 2 49.56 17.22 -30.61
N LYS A 3 49.15 17.91 -29.54
CA LYS A 3 48.52 17.31 -28.36
C LYS A 3 47.02 17.16 -28.63
N THR A 4 46.55 15.92 -28.67
CA THR A 4 45.13 15.57 -28.76
C THR A 4 44.55 15.61 -27.34
N SER A 5 43.65 16.55 -27.06
CA SER A 5 42.83 16.53 -25.84
C SER A 5 41.56 15.74 -26.12
N ILE A 6 41.45 14.54 -25.54
CA ILE A 6 40.21 13.77 -25.49
C ILE A 6 39.41 14.30 -24.29
N VAL A 7 38.31 15.02 -24.56
CA VAL A 7 37.34 15.39 -23.54
C VAL A 7 36.41 14.20 -23.34
N LEU A 8 36.55 13.52 -22.20
CA LEU A 8 35.67 12.43 -21.79
C LEU A 8 34.40 13.05 -21.20
N LEU A 9 33.31 13.07 -21.98
CA LEU A 9 32.00 13.53 -21.53
C LEU A 9 31.35 12.42 -20.70
N GLY A 10 31.53 12.48 -19.38
CA GLY A 10 30.88 11.54 -18.45
C GLY A 10 29.38 11.78 -18.40
N LEU A 11 28.57 10.80 -18.83
CA LEU A 11 27.13 10.79 -18.60
C LEU A 11 26.87 10.70 -17.09
N LEU A 12 26.39 11.79 -16.50
CA LEU A 12 25.71 11.76 -15.22
C LEU A 12 24.32 11.13 -15.44
N ALA A 13 24.26 9.80 -15.38
CA ALA A 13 22.98 9.10 -15.29
C ALA A 13 22.39 9.39 -13.90
N SER A 14 21.44 10.31 -13.85
CA SER A 14 20.59 10.48 -12.68
C SER A 14 19.75 9.22 -12.52
N VAL A 15 20.19 8.32 -11.64
CA VAL A 15 19.39 7.20 -11.16
C VAL A 15 18.20 7.78 -10.38
N ALA A 16 17.05 7.87 -11.04
CA ALA A 16 15.79 8.16 -10.38
C ALA A 16 15.51 7.01 -9.41
N HIS A 17 15.82 7.22 -8.13
CA HIS A 17 15.43 6.30 -7.08
C HIS A 17 13.94 6.56 -6.83
N ALA A 18 13.10 5.57 -7.13
CA ALA A 18 11.73 5.57 -6.64
C ALA A 18 11.78 5.68 -5.11
N ALA A 19 10.92 6.52 -4.53
CA ALA A 19 10.84 6.65 -3.08
C ALA A 19 10.62 5.27 -2.45
N GLU A 20 11.37 4.95 -1.40
CA GLU A 20 11.19 3.68 -0.70
C GLU A 20 9.78 3.62 -0.09
N PRO A 21 9.03 2.52 -0.29
CA PRO A 21 7.72 2.36 0.32
C PRO A 21 7.81 2.39 1.84
N LYS A 22 6.91 3.13 2.49
CA LYS A 22 6.75 3.12 3.94
C LYS A 22 5.80 2.01 4.32
N CYS A 23 6.31 0.97 4.97
CA CYS A 23 5.52 -0.21 5.32
C CYS A 23 5.21 -0.25 6.81
N SER A 24 3.97 -0.61 7.14
CA SER A 24 3.57 -1.01 8.49
C SER A 24 2.96 -2.40 8.43
N SER A 25 3.20 -3.20 9.47
CA SER A 25 2.77 -4.59 9.51
C SER A 25 2.09 -4.94 10.83
N GLN A 26 1.16 -5.87 10.78
CA GLN A 26 0.44 -6.39 11.94
C GLN A 26 0.23 -7.90 11.77
N THR A 27 0.46 -8.67 12.82
CA THR A 27 0.12 -10.10 12.84
C THR A 27 -1.16 -10.32 13.63
N LEU A 28 -2.17 -10.93 13.00
CA LEU A 28 -3.48 -11.25 13.57
C LEU A 28 -3.84 -12.68 13.17
N ASN A 29 -4.31 -13.50 14.11
CA ASN A 29 -4.76 -14.87 13.83
C ASN A 29 -3.77 -15.70 13.00
N GLU A 30 -2.47 -15.64 13.33
CA GLU A 30 -1.37 -16.32 12.62
C GLU A 30 -1.05 -15.80 11.21
N HIS A 31 -1.76 -14.78 10.72
CA HIS A 31 -1.50 -14.13 9.44
C HIS A 31 -0.83 -12.77 9.64
N THR A 32 0.17 -12.47 8.82
CA THR A 32 0.83 -11.16 8.83
C THR A 32 0.34 -10.32 7.67
N GLY A 33 -0.45 -9.29 7.99
CA GLY A 33 -0.80 -8.21 7.06
C GLY A 33 0.29 -7.15 7.04
N GLU A 34 0.66 -6.68 5.85
CA GLU A 34 1.56 -5.54 5.62
C GLU A 34 0.87 -4.56 4.68
N LEU A 35 0.90 -3.28 5.05
CA LEU A 35 0.43 -2.19 4.20
C LEU A 35 1.59 -1.23 3.95
N CYS A 36 1.96 -1.08 2.69
CA CYS A 36 3.00 -0.16 2.25
C CYS A 36 2.41 1.00 1.48
N VAL A 37 2.84 2.22 1.81
CA VAL A 37 2.46 3.44 1.11
C VAL A 37 3.65 3.92 0.28
N THR A 38 3.41 4.18 -1.00
CA THR A 38 4.39 4.81 -1.90
C THR A 38 3.79 6.09 -2.42
N GLY A 39 4.48 7.20 -2.19
CA GLY A 39 4.03 8.54 -2.58
C GLY A 39 5.17 9.35 -3.18
N ALA A 40 4.81 10.37 -3.95
CA ALA A 40 5.74 11.39 -4.44
C ALA A 40 5.01 12.75 -4.48
N PRO A 41 5.74 13.87 -4.33
CA PRO A 41 5.11 15.20 -4.40
C PRO A 41 4.29 15.38 -5.68
N PHE A 42 3.05 15.87 -5.52
CA PHE A 42 2.09 16.08 -6.61
C PHE A 42 1.65 14.81 -7.35
N GLN A 43 1.72 13.64 -6.70
CA GLN A 43 1.18 12.37 -7.18
C GLN A 43 0.27 11.75 -6.12
N HIS A 44 -0.58 10.82 -6.54
CA HIS A 44 -1.38 10.01 -5.62
C HIS A 44 -0.47 9.08 -4.81
N ASP A 45 -0.85 8.86 -3.56
CA ASP A 45 -0.27 7.78 -2.77
C ASP A 45 -0.84 6.44 -3.22
N TYR A 46 0.01 5.42 -3.31
CA TYR A 46 -0.37 4.06 -3.63
C TYR A 46 -0.20 3.14 -2.41
N TYR A 47 -1.27 2.44 -2.09
CA TYR A 47 -1.38 1.51 -0.97
C TYR A 47 -1.29 0.08 -1.48
N ALA A 48 -0.22 -0.61 -1.09
CA ALA A 48 0.00 -2.03 -1.38
C ALA A 48 -0.32 -2.88 -0.16
N LEU A 49 -1.38 -3.69 -0.23
CA LEU A 49 -1.70 -4.68 0.80
C LEU A 49 -1.02 -6.02 0.46
N LYS A 50 -0.28 -6.55 1.42
CA LYS A 50 0.23 -7.92 1.40
C LYS A 50 -0.29 -8.70 2.60
N VAL A 51 -0.52 -9.99 2.40
CA VAL A 51 -0.84 -10.94 3.49
C VAL A 51 0.07 -12.15 3.32
N ASP A 52 0.78 -12.51 4.39
CA ASP A 52 1.76 -13.62 4.40
C ASP A 52 2.80 -13.52 3.27
N ARG A 53 3.21 -12.28 2.97
CA ARG A 53 4.13 -11.86 1.90
C ARG A 53 3.56 -11.97 0.47
N ALA A 54 2.32 -12.41 0.29
CA ALA A 54 1.64 -12.36 -1.00
C ALA A 54 1.04 -10.97 -1.25
N LEU A 55 1.29 -10.41 -2.43
CA LEU A 55 0.64 -9.16 -2.86
C LEU A 55 -0.83 -9.42 -3.19
N ILE A 56 -1.72 -8.63 -2.59
CA ILE A 56 -3.17 -8.75 -2.79
C ILE A 56 -3.66 -7.67 -3.75
N PHE A 57 -3.33 -6.42 -3.47
CA PHE A 57 -3.66 -5.30 -4.36
C PHE A 57 -2.64 -4.17 -4.22
N VAL A 58 -2.67 -3.27 -5.21
CA VAL A 58 -2.11 -1.92 -5.14
C VAL A 58 -3.20 -0.97 -5.62
N LEU A 59 -3.65 -0.05 -4.76
CA LEU A 59 -4.72 0.90 -5.06
C LEU A 59 -4.23 2.32 -4.74
N PRO A 60 -4.64 3.35 -5.51
CA PRO A 60 -4.40 4.72 -5.12
C PRO A 60 -5.26 5.09 -3.89
N ASP A 61 -4.82 6.11 -3.17
CA ASP A 61 -5.50 6.75 -2.04
C ASP A 61 -7.02 6.94 -2.26
N ASP A 62 -7.46 7.39 -3.43
CA ASP A 62 -8.88 7.62 -3.74
C ASP A 62 -9.73 6.34 -3.74
N TYR A 63 -9.14 5.16 -3.95
CA TYR A 63 -9.86 3.89 -4.06
C TYR A 63 -9.59 2.91 -2.91
N VAL A 64 -8.78 3.29 -1.93
CA VAL A 64 -8.50 2.44 -0.76
C VAL A 64 -9.49 2.67 0.41
N GLU A 65 -10.42 3.60 0.27
CA GLU A 65 -11.35 4.02 1.34
C GLU A 65 -12.44 2.98 1.65
N ASP A 66 -12.96 2.30 0.62
CA ASP A 66 -13.94 1.22 0.73
C ASP A 66 -13.67 0.18 -0.36
N VAL A 67 -13.00 -0.90 0.01
CA VAL A 67 -12.55 -1.97 -0.87
C VAL A 67 -13.41 -3.19 -0.67
N ALA A 68 -13.87 -3.77 -1.77
CA ALA A 68 -14.63 -5.00 -1.81
C ALA A 68 -14.15 -5.87 -2.99
N LEU A 69 -13.32 -6.87 -2.70
CA LEU A 69 -12.81 -7.82 -3.70
C LEU A 69 -13.43 -9.20 -3.45
N THR A 70 -14.16 -9.72 -4.44
CA THR A 70 -14.76 -11.06 -4.35
C THR A 70 -13.99 -12.03 -5.23
N HIS A 71 -13.60 -13.17 -4.65
CA HIS A 71 -12.97 -14.28 -5.36
C HIS A 71 -13.89 -15.50 -5.35
N SER A 72 -14.01 -16.17 -6.50
CA SER A 72 -14.69 -17.45 -6.63
C SER A 72 -13.66 -18.56 -6.57
N VAL A 73 -13.73 -19.38 -5.53
CA VAL A 73 -12.80 -20.49 -5.33
C VAL A 73 -13.13 -21.59 -6.35
N PRO A 74 -12.20 -21.96 -7.24
CA PRO A 74 -12.41 -23.02 -8.20
C PRO A 74 -12.67 -24.36 -7.48
N VAL A 75 -13.55 -25.17 -8.05
CA VAL A 75 -13.88 -26.52 -7.52
C VAL A 75 -12.73 -27.50 -7.74
N ASP A 76 -11.94 -27.27 -8.80
CA ASP A 76 -10.82 -28.11 -9.19
C ASP A 76 -9.50 -27.65 -8.53
N ALA A 77 -8.42 -28.40 -8.74
CA ALA A 77 -7.09 -28.13 -8.18
C ALA A 77 -6.45 -26.86 -8.75
N GLY A 78 -6.89 -25.70 -8.27
CA GLY A 78 -6.22 -24.41 -8.45
C GLY A 78 -5.19 -24.14 -7.35
N VAL A 79 -4.18 -23.33 -7.66
CA VAL A 79 -3.31 -22.75 -6.64
C VAL A 79 -4.06 -21.59 -6.00
N GLU A 80 -4.43 -21.77 -4.74
CA GLU A 80 -5.22 -20.81 -3.97
C GLU A 80 -4.45 -20.26 -2.78
N PHE A 81 -4.77 -19.02 -2.38
CA PHE A 81 -4.32 -18.52 -1.09
C PHE A 81 -4.92 -19.36 0.03
N PRO A 82 -4.18 -19.69 1.10
CA PRO A 82 -4.73 -20.44 2.23
C PRO A 82 -6.01 -19.80 2.81
N LEU A 83 -6.04 -18.46 2.88
CA LEU A 83 -7.19 -17.69 3.32
C LEU A 83 -8.38 -17.71 2.34
N SER A 84 -8.20 -18.13 1.08
CA SER A 84 -9.34 -18.32 0.18
C SER A 84 -10.18 -19.55 0.55
N VAL A 85 -9.59 -20.56 1.19
CA VAL A 85 -10.21 -21.86 1.43
C VAL A 85 -10.89 -21.88 2.80
N GLN A 86 -12.04 -21.21 2.92
CA GLN A 86 -12.81 -21.11 4.17
C GLN A 86 -14.11 -21.94 4.16
N GLY A 87 -14.25 -22.88 3.22
CA GLY A 87 -15.43 -23.76 3.11
C GLY A 87 -16.61 -23.18 2.31
N SER A 88 -16.45 -22.00 1.70
CA SER A 88 -17.43 -21.36 0.81
C SER A 88 -16.90 -21.30 -0.63
N PRO A 89 -17.75 -21.41 -1.67
CA PRO A 89 -17.34 -21.26 -3.07
C PRO A 89 -16.92 -19.81 -3.41
N THR A 90 -17.22 -18.86 -2.53
CA THR A 90 -16.79 -17.47 -2.67
C THR A 90 -16.20 -16.96 -1.38
N VAL A 91 -15.15 -16.16 -1.49
CA VAL A 91 -14.53 -15.44 -0.39
C VAL A 91 -14.40 -13.97 -0.75
N LYS A 92 -14.49 -13.09 0.25
CA LYS A 92 -14.41 -11.64 0.05
C LYS A 92 -13.30 -11.04 0.88
N ILE A 93 -12.50 -10.17 0.29
CA ILE A 93 -11.67 -9.22 1.02
C ILE A 93 -12.46 -7.91 1.11
N SER A 94 -12.68 -7.43 2.33
CA SER A 94 -13.42 -6.19 2.57
C SER A 94 -12.77 -5.32 3.61
N GLY A 95 -12.87 -4.01 3.45
CA GLY A 95 -12.28 -3.08 4.40
C GLY A 95 -11.99 -1.75 3.75
N GLY A 96 -11.11 -0.99 4.37
CA GLY A 96 -10.70 0.30 3.83
C GLY A 96 -9.82 1.08 4.78
N CYS A 97 -9.44 2.26 4.32
CA CYS A 97 -8.60 3.20 5.04
C CYS A 97 -9.32 4.53 5.22
N THR A 98 -9.29 5.06 6.45
CA THR A 98 -9.83 6.39 6.75
C THR A 98 -8.72 7.41 6.99
N PRO A 99 -8.86 8.65 6.49
CA PRO A 99 -7.90 9.73 6.75
C PRO A 99 -7.69 10.00 8.25
N ILE A 100 -6.45 10.25 8.62
CA ILE A 100 -6.04 10.84 9.90
C ILE A 100 -5.64 12.28 9.60
N SER A 101 -6.38 13.25 10.15
CA SER A 101 -6.08 14.67 9.93
C SER A 101 -5.63 15.36 11.21
N GLU A 102 -4.59 16.18 11.09
CA GLU A 102 -4.07 17.01 12.18
C GLU A 102 -4.27 18.50 11.89
N PRO A 103 -4.60 19.32 12.90
CA PRO A 103 -4.73 20.75 12.73
C PRO A 103 -3.36 21.42 12.53
N GLN A 104 -3.21 22.18 11.46
CA GLN A 104 -2.03 22.99 11.16
C GLN A 104 -2.41 24.47 10.99
N GLN A 105 -1.53 25.38 11.43
CA GLN A 105 -1.71 26.81 11.25
C GLN A 105 -1.15 27.25 9.88
N MET A 106 -2.02 27.75 9.01
CA MET A 106 -1.64 28.39 7.75
C MET A 106 -2.05 29.87 7.79
N GLY A 107 -1.10 30.71 8.22
CA GLY A 107 -1.34 32.14 8.45
C GLY A 107 -2.30 32.36 9.62
N SER A 108 -3.46 32.96 9.36
CA SER A 108 -4.49 33.23 10.37
C SER A 108 -5.59 32.15 10.43
N LYS A 109 -5.44 31.02 9.74
CA LYS A 109 -6.44 29.95 9.65
C LYS A 109 -5.87 28.63 10.15
N THR A 110 -6.68 27.91 10.91
CA THR A 110 -6.45 26.48 11.17
C THR A 110 -6.99 25.68 9.99
N VAL A 111 -6.14 24.85 9.38
CA VAL A 111 -6.52 23.86 8.37
C VAL A 111 -6.28 22.46 8.93
N HIS A 112 -7.04 21.47 8.48
CA HIS A 112 -6.79 20.07 8.82
C HIS A 112 -6.05 19.42 7.65
N VAL A 113 -4.83 18.95 7.91
CA VAL A 113 -3.97 18.30 6.92
C VAL A 113 -3.97 16.81 7.19
N GLU A 114 -4.18 16.00 6.16
CA GLU A 114 -4.04 14.55 6.26
C GLU A 114 -2.58 14.18 6.47
N VAL A 115 -2.30 13.43 7.55
CA VAL A 115 -0.94 13.01 7.93
C VAL A 115 -0.74 11.49 7.80
N GLY A 116 -1.80 10.77 7.43
CA GLY A 116 -1.80 9.34 7.30
C GLY A 116 -3.22 8.78 7.26
N ARG A 117 -3.32 7.45 7.32
CA ARG A 117 -4.60 6.72 7.31
C ARG A 117 -4.63 5.60 8.33
N THR A 118 -5.83 5.27 8.80
CA THR A 118 -6.11 4.09 9.62
C THR A 118 -6.84 3.05 8.77
N CYS A 119 -6.27 1.86 8.64
CA CYS A 119 -6.73 0.83 7.71
C CYS A 119 -7.19 -0.44 8.44
N SER A 120 -8.31 -1.01 8.02
CA SER A 120 -8.82 -2.29 8.52
C SER A 120 -9.34 -3.13 7.38
N PHE A 121 -8.99 -4.40 7.35
CA PHE A 121 -9.38 -5.34 6.30
C PHE A 121 -9.66 -6.73 6.87
N THR A 122 -10.65 -7.38 6.30
CA THR A 122 -10.98 -8.78 6.54
C THR A 122 -10.82 -9.59 5.26
N TRP A 123 -10.48 -10.86 5.41
CA TRP A 123 -10.53 -11.87 4.36
C TRP A 123 -11.47 -12.97 4.81
N GLY A 124 -12.69 -13.00 4.24
CA GLY A 124 -13.77 -13.83 4.73
C GLY A 124 -14.09 -13.46 6.19
N SER A 125 -13.96 -14.43 7.10
CA SER A 125 -14.18 -14.22 8.53
C SER A 125 -12.92 -13.82 9.32
N VAL A 126 -11.76 -13.68 8.67
CA VAL A 126 -10.47 -13.43 9.33
C VAL A 126 -10.09 -11.95 9.21
N ASP A 127 -9.84 -11.30 10.35
CA ASP A 127 -9.20 -9.97 10.38
C ASP A 127 -7.75 -10.11 9.88
N ILE A 128 -7.40 -9.46 8.76
CA ILE A 128 -6.02 -9.41 8.23
C ILE A 128 -5.32 -8.08 8.56
N LEU A 129 -6.09 -7.01 8.80
CA LEU A 129 -5.64 -5.74 9.37
C LEU A 129 -6.72 -5.17 10.28
N LYS A 130 -6.34 -4.58 11.41
CA LYS A 130 -7.30 -3.98 12.35
C LYS A 130 -6.77 -2.69 12.93
N GLY A 131 -7.27 -1.57 12.40
CA GLY A 131 -6.88 -0.23 12.84
C GLY A 131 -5.39 0.07 12.63
N LEU A 132 -4.76 -0.53 11.62
CA LEU A 132 -3.35 -0.30 11.32
C LEU A 132 -3.16 1.14 10.83
N LYS A 133 -2.31 1.90 11.51
CA LYS A 133 -1.98 3.26 11.10
C LYS A 133 -0.81 3.25 10.14
N VAL A 134 -0.91 3.99 9.06
CA VAL A 134 0.16 4.23 8.09
C VAL A 134 0.29 5.73 7.87
N THR A 135 1.52 6.23 7.76
CA THR A 135 1.79 7.65 7.49
C THR A 135 2.12 7.84 6.01
N SER A 136 1.57 8.91 5.42
CA SER A 136 1.84 9.30 4.04
C SER A 136 3.12 10.14 3.91
N GLU A 137 3.55 10.81 4.98
CA GLU A 137 4.76 11.68 5.03
C GLU A 137 5.76 11.31 6.13
#